data_AF-A0A9W7G0S5-F1
#
_entry.id   AF-A0A9W7G0S5-F1
#
_cell.length_a   1.000
_cell.length_b   1.000
_cell.length_c   1.000
_cell.angle_alpha   90.00
_cell.angle_beta   90.00
_cell.angle_gamma   90.00
#
_symmetry.space_group_name_H-M   'P 1'
#
loop_
_entity.id
_entity.type
_entity.pdbx_description
1 polymer ?
#
loop_
_entity_poly.entity_id
_entity_poly.type
_entity_poly.pdbx_seq_one_letter_code
_entity_poly.pdbx_strand_id
1 'polypeptide(L)'
;MIVFCFVLLQTATNLARNPHGSPGERGVDHSTQFQTDAQEIESLNNLKSKLKANIEAMSNEKNRIYGEIIQEERARGGGGRGNNDGVGGVNPTEGRGNNDGVGGVKNDSGQNVYYASSVDNPATSAQPNIAHFPCPLRDDPDPEKCRLECEDADCSRAERICSNYIECSHVVYDGEKGEDLKGKFATLMHEVKEEGLSGSEAAHEKWGSKFTKDEKPRTYVIISYGGSGSKMLSGWISDLPKSSVVNVKHMHDPNPPDVLREFNRPLREATHQGDYRNRHIPGGMFPRDTSLIPEANYDNYRYIYIFKDPVEGLVSRYGHGHCLHVGGDCGNEGTFPKLAEYAKGGKDFFKISDFFEHWTTEGYGGRTYPVIAVNYHKIWDNVPAVVEALGLPEQHASSFPKRTETVRNNKTGAKEGHMNHSEEARDGLRDIYKGVLSKIRAMPAIKVV
;
A
#
# COMPACT_ATOMS: atom_id res chain seq x y z
N MET A 1 21.70 -1.76 -8.35
CA MET A 1 22.49 -2.99 -8.60
C MET A 1 21.72 -4.04 -9.40
N ILE A 2 20.46 -4.34 -9.07
CA ILE A 2 19.63 -5.34 -9.79
C ILE A 2 19.36 -4.97 -11.26
N VAL A 3 19.21 -3.68 -11.58
CA VAL A 3 19.01 -3.20 -12.96
C VAL A 3 20.26 -3.41 -13.85
N PHE A 4 21.47 -3.37 -13.27
CA PHE A 4 22.71 -3.56 -14.02
C PHE A 4 22.96 -5.05 -14.34
N CYS A 5 22.49 -5.97 -13.48
CA CYS A 5 22.57 -7.41 -13.74
C CYS A 5 21.62 -7.87 -14.86
N PHE A 6 20.47 -7.21 -15.05
CA PHE A 6 19.51 -7.58 -16.09
C PHE A 6 19.98 -7.22 -17.51
N VAL A 7 20.65 -6.07 -17.67
CA VAL A 7 21.17 -5.60 -18.96
C VAL A 7 22.33 -6.48 -19.46
N LEU A 8 23.18 -6.98 -18.56
CA LEU A 8 24.28 -7.89 -18.89
C LEU A 8 23.80 -9.31 -19.26
N LEU A 9 22.70 -9.78 -18.67
CA LEU A 9 22.17 -11.11 -18.98
C LEU A 9 21.44 -11.15 -20.35
N GLN A 10 20.79 -10.05 -20.75
CA GLN A 10 20.15 -9.91 -22.07
C GLN A 10 21.15 -9.77 -23.22
N THR A 11 22.31 -9.15 -22.98
CA THR A 11 23.37 -9.04 -24.02
C THR A 11 24.05 -10.38 -24.26
N ALA A 12 24.29 -11.18 -23.21
CA ALA A 12 24.88 -12.51 -23.33
C ALA A 12 23.96 -13.54 -24.03
N THR A 13 22.64 -13.41 -23.90
CA THR A 13 21.68 -14.32 -24.55
C THR A 13 21.43 -13.99 -26.03
N ASN A 14 21.59 -12.73 -26.44
CA ASN A 14 21.44 -12.33 -27.85
C ASN A 14 22.63 -12.76 -28.72
N LEU A 15 23.83 -12.91 -28.16
CA LEU A 15 25.01 -13.43 -28.86
C LEU A 15 24.93 -14.94 -29.15
N ALA A 16 24.12 -15.70 -28.40
CA ALA A 16 24.01 -17.15 -28.54
C ALA A 16 22.96 -17.63 -29.55
N ARG A 17 22.17 -16.74 -30.18
CA ARG A 17 20.96 -17.11 -30.94
C ARG A 17 21.03 -17.02 -32.47
N ASN A 18 22.19 -16.82 -33.09
CA ASN A 18 22.28 -16.75 -34.56
C ASN A 18 23.45 -17.54 -35.15
N PRO A 19 23.31 -18.85 -35.43
CA PRO A 19 24.37 -19.65 -36.05
C PRO A 19 24.28 -19.77 -37.58
N HIS A 20 23.38 -19.06 -38.27
CA HIS A 20 23.22 -19.19 -39.72
C HIS A 20 23.26 -17.86 -40.48
N GLY A 21 24.47 -17.43 -40.83
CA GLY A 21 24.74 -16.44 -41.88
C GLY A 21 25.63 -17.07 -42.95
N SER A 22 25.13 -17.10 -44.19
CA SER A 22 25.77 -17.68 -45.39
C SER A 22 27.15 -17.08 -45.72
N PRO A 23 28.03 -17.83 -46.42
CA PRO A 23 29.42 -17.46 -46.62
C PRO A 23 29.56 -16.41 -47.73
N GLY A 24 30.15 -15.27 -47.39
CA GLY A 24 30.55 -14.22 -48.33
C GLY A 24 31.84 -13.56 -47.87
N GLU A 25 32.94 -14.04 -48.43
CA GLU A 25 34.24 -13.37 -48.62
C GLU A 25 34.63 -12.22 -47.67
N ARG A 26 35.49 -12.55 -46.70
CA ARG A 26 36.78 -11.88 -46.45
C ARG A 26 37.50 -12.57 -45.30
N GLY A 27 38.74 -13.03 -45.57
CA GLY A 27 39.60 -13.66 -44.57
C GLY A 27 39.96 -12.66 -43.48
N VAL A 28 39.27 -12.75 -42.35
CA VAL A 28 39.68 -12.15 -41.08
C VAL A 28 40.24 -13.29 -40.24
N ASP A 29 41.46 -13.11 -39.74
CA ASP A 29 42.17 -14.09 -38.93
C ASP A 29 41.40 -14.33 -37.62
N HIS A 30 40.54 -15.37 -37.61
CA HIS A 30 39.70 -15.73 -36.48
C HIS A 30 40.50 -16.16 -35.24
N SER A 31 41.81 -16.44 -35.38
CA SER A 31 42.68 -16.85 -34.29
C SER A 31 42.82 -15.78 -33.20
N THR A 32 42.87 -14.50 -33.57
CA THR A 32 43.08 -13.41 -32.61
C THR A 32 41.83 -13.02 -31.82
N GLN A 33 40.63 -13.21 -32.40
CA GLN A 33 39.36 -12.86 -31.76
C GLN A 33 38.99 -13.83 -30.62
N PHE A 34 39.28 -15.13 -30.77
CA PHE A 34 39.01 -16.10 -29.69
C PHE A 34 39.91 -15.90 -28.46
N GLN A 35 41.11 -15.35 -28.63
CA GLN A 35 42.01 -15.06 -27.51
C GLN A 35 41.55 -13.85 -26.70
N THR A 36 40.98 -12.83 -27.34
CA THR A 36 40.44 -11.66 -26.63
C THR A 36 39.20 -11.99 -25.82
N ASP A 37 38.30 -12.82 -26.36
CA ASP A 37 37.05 -13.18 -25.68
C ASP A 37 37.32 -14.04 -24.42
N ALA A 38 38.32 -14.93 -24.48
CA ALA A 38 38.72 -15.73 -23.32
C ALA A 38 39.31 -14.89 -22.18
N GLN A 39 40.14 -13.89 -22.51
CA GLN A 39 40.71 -12.96 -21.53
C GLN A 39 39.64 -12.07 -20.90
N GLU A 40 38.63 -11.67 -21.66
CA GLU A 40 37.52 -10.87 -21.15
C GLU A 40 36.64 -11.68 -20.18
N ILE A 41 36.36 -12.95 -20.51
CA ILE A 41 35.63 -13.87 -19.61
C ILE A 41 36.40 -14.10 -18.29
N GLU A 42 37.72 -14.29 -18.36
CA GLU A 42 38.55 -14.46 -17.17
C GLU A 42 38.57 -13.19 -16.30
N SER A 43 38.67 -12.02 -16.93
CA SER A 43 38.58 -10.71 -16.25
C SER A 43 37.23 -10.51 -15.54
N LEU A 44 36.13 -10.86 -16.20
CA LEU A 44 34.78 -10.78 -15.62
C LEU A 44 34.60 -11.73 -14.44
N ASN A 45 35.13 -12.96 -14.53
CA ASN A 45 35.07 -13.93 -13.42
C ASN A 45 35.89 -13.46 -12.21
N ASN A 46 37.07 -12.87 -12.45
CA ASN A 46 37.87 -12.26 -11.40
C ASN A 46 37.17 -11.07 -10.72
N LEU A 47 36.48 -10.22 -11.51
CA LEU A 47 35.69 -9.10 -10.97
C LEU A 47 34.52 -9.61 -10.12
N LYS A 48 33.81 -10.64 -10.59
CA LYS A 48 32.70 -11.28 -9.86
C LYS A 48 33.17 -11.88 -8.52
N SER A 49 34.33 -12.51 -8.50
CA SER A 49 34.94 -13.06 -7.28
C SER A 49 35.28 -11.96 -6.27
N LYS A 50 35.94 -10.88 -6.72
CA LYS A 50 36.25 -9.72 -5.86
C LYS A 50 35.00 -9.06 -5.30
N LEU A 51 33.95 -8.90 -6.11
CA LEU A 51 32.69 -8.33 -5.65
C LEU A 51 32.02 -9.19 -4.58
N LYS A 52 32.03 -10.53 -4.76
CA LYS A 52 31.51 -11.47 -3.77
C LYS A 52 32.24 -11.36 -2.42
N ALA A 53 33.57 -11.31 -2.46
CA ALA A 53 34.40 -11.14 -1.25
C ALA A 53 34.11 -9.82 -0.52
N ASN A 54 33.91 -8.73 -1.25
CA ASN A 54 33.57 -7.43 -0.66
C ASN A 54 32.19 -7.44 0.01
N ILE A 55 31.18 -8.09 -0.60
CA ILE A 55 29.85 -8.24 -0.01
C ILE A 55 29.92 -9.03 1.31
N GLU A 56 30.69 -10.11 1.33
CA GLU A 56 30.88 -10.93 2.53
C GLU A 56 31.61 -10.16 3.64
N ALA A 57 32.64 -9.39 3.29
CA ALA A 57 33.34 -8.51 4.24
C ALA A 57 32.42 -7.45 4.87
N MET A 58 31.58 -6.78 4.06
CA MET A 58 30.61 -5.80 4.57
C MET A 58 29.55 -6.45 5.48
N SER A 59 29.09 -7.66 5.14
CA SER A 59 28.13 -8.40 5.96
C SER A 59 28.73 -8.78 7.32
N ASN A 60 29.99 -9.22 7.35
CA ASN A 60 30.70 -9.54 8.59
C ASN A 60 30.91 -8.31 9.47
N GLU A 61 31.27 -7.17 8.87
CA GLU A 61 31.45 -5.91 9.60
C GLU A 61 30.12 -5.39 10.20
N LYS A 62 29.02 -5.49 9.44
CA LYS A 62 27.67 -5.19 9.96
C LYS A 62 27.37 -6.03 11.20
N ASN A 63 27.59 -7.35 11.14
CA ASN A 63 27.32 -8.24 12.27
C ASN A 63 28.21 -7.94 13.49
N ARG A 64 29.47 -7.55 13.27
CA ARG A 64 30.38 -7.11 14.34
C ARG A 64 29.81 -5.90 15.09
N ILE A 65 29.36 -4.87 14.36
CA ILE A 65 28.78 -3.64 14.93
C ILE A 65 27.50 -3.95 15.73
N TYR A 66 26.60 -4.81 15.23
CA TYR A 66 25.42 -5.22 15.98
C TYR A 66 25.76 -5.95 17.29
N GLY A 67 26.81 -6.79 17.28
CA GLY A 67 27.30 -7.45 18.49
C GLY A 67 27.76 -6.46 19.57
N GLU A 68 28.45 -5.39 19.16
CA GLU A 68 28.94 -4.33 20.07
C GLU A 68 27.78 -3.54 20.70
N ILE A 69 26.77 -3.16 19.91
CA ILE A 69 25.58 -2.44 20.40
C ILE A 69 24.84 -3.26 21.47
N ILE A 70 24.63 -4.57 21.23
CA ILE A 70 23.93 -5.45 22.17
C ILE A 70 24.71 -5.57 23.50
N GLN A 71 26.05 -5.59 23.44
CA GLN A 71 26.85 -5.62 24.66
C GLN A 71 26.78 -4.32 25.45
N GLU A 72 26.76 -3.15 24.77
CA GLU A 72 26.58 -1.87 25.45
C GLU A 72 25.20 -1.73 26.11
N GLU A 73 24.13 -2.18 25.45
CA GLU A 73 22.78 -2.12 26.03
C GLU A 73 22.65 -3.03 27.26
N ARG A 74 23.26 -4.22 27.23
CA ARG A 74 23.33 -5.11 28.40
C ARG A 74 24.11 -4.50 29.55
N ALA A 75 25.18 -3.76 29.26
CA ALA A 75 25.95 -3.05 30.29
C ALA A 75 25.15 -1.91 30.93
N ARG A 76 24.20 -1.29 30.20
CA ARG A 76 23.39 -0.16 30.68
C ARG A 76 22.10 -0.56 31.42
N GLY A 77 21.58 -1.77 31.24
CA GLY A 77 20.25 -2.19 31.73
C GLY A 77 20.17 -2.78 33.15
N GLY A 78 21.25 -2.78 33.94
CA GLY A 78 21.35 -3.56 35.19
C GLY A 78 20.76 -2.95 36.48
N GLY A 79 20.00 -1.86 36.44
CA GLY A 79 19.53 -1.19 37.67
C GLY A 79 18.20 -0.49 37.53
N GLY A 80 17.12 -1.10 38.05
CA GLY A 80 15.83 -0.44 38.15
C GLY A 80 14.68 -1.34 38.58
N ARG A 81 14.70 -1.79 39.84
CA ARG A 81 13.46 -2.26 40.51
C ARG A 81 12.67 -1.04 40.96
N GLY A 82 11.44 -0.91 40.47
CA GLY A 82 10.48 0.08 40.94
C GLY A 82 9.10 -0.54 41.07
N ASN A 83 8.65 -0.69 42.31
CA ASN A 83 7.27 -0.99 42.69
C ASN A 83 6.31 0.04 42.09
N ASN A 84 5.07 -0.37 41.81
CA ASN A 84 3.95 0.55 42.03
C ASN A 84 2.63 -0.21 42.25
N ASP A 85 2.10 0.05 43.44
CA ASP A 85 0.80 -0.34 43.95
C ASP A 85 -0.30 0.58 43.40
N GLY A 86 -1.46 -0.02 43.12
CA GLY A 86 -2.75 0.44 43.65
C GLY A 86 -3.51 1.63 43.03
N VAL A 87 -4.83 1.55 43.22
CA VAL A 87 -5.87 2.61 43.12
C VAL A 87 -6.35 2.88 41.68
N GLY A 88 -7.64 3.02 41.35
CA GLY A 88 -8.93 3.04 42.06
C GLY A 88 -9.98 3.44 41.01
N GLY A 89 -11.19 2.86 41.06
CA GLY A 89 -12.21 3.00 40.00
C GLY A 89 -13.02 4.29 40.04
N VAL A 90 -13.79 4.54 38.96
CA VAL A 90 -15.01 5.38 38.95
C VAL A 90 -15.90 4.94 37.77
N ASN A 91 -17.20 4.73 38.03
CA ASN A 91 -18.27 4.53 37.04
C ASN A 91 -18.76 5.88 36.48
N PRO A 92 -19.27 5.92 35.24
CA PRO A 92 -20.47 6.72 35.02
C PRO A 92 -21.55 6.06 34.15
N THR A 93 -22.77 6.43 34.53
CA THR A 93 -24.09 6.26 33.93
C THR A 93 -24.32 7.10 32.66
N GLU A 94 -25.50 6.86 32.05
CA GLU A 94 -26.16 7.55 30.91
C GLU A 94 -25.92 6.88 29.54
N GLY A 95 -26.89 6.70 28.63
CA GLY A 95 -28.27 7.17 28.52
C GLY A 95 -28.55 7.60 27.06
N ARG A 96 -29.69 7.17 26.50
CA ARG A 96 -30.27 7.52 25.16
C ARG A 96 -29.62 6.84 23.95
N GLY A 97 -30.30 6.51 22.86
CA GLY A 97 -31.69 6.70 22.42
C GLY A 97 -31.69 6.39 20.91
N ASN A 98 -32.57 5.49 20.47
CA ASN A 98 -32.68 5.05 19.07
C ASN A 98 -33.45 6.07 18.23
N ASN A 99 -33.04 6.25 16.97
CA ASN A 99 -33.95 6.66 15.91
C ASN A 99 -33.50 6.08 14.57
N ASP A 100 -34.45 5.41 13.94
CA ASP A 100 -34.40 4.65 12.69
C ASP A 100 -34.64 5.53 11.46
N GLY A 101 -34.30 4.97 10.29
CA GLY A 101 -35.09 5.10 9.06
C GLY A 101 -34.61 6.15 8.06
N VAL A 102 -33.87 5.79 6.99
CA VAL A 102 -34.31 5.16 5.72
C VAL A 102 -34.93 6.16 4.74
N GLY A 103 -34.36 6.21 3.54
CA GLY A 103 -34.96 6.84 2.35
C GLY A 103 -34.00 6.76 1.16
N GLY A 104 -34.16 5.75 0.31
CA GLY A 104 -33.44 5.61 -0.96
C GLY A 104 -34.21 6.23 -2.12
N VAL A 105 -33.49 6.68 -3.14
CA VAL A 105 -34.03 7.08 -4.45
C VAL A 105 -33.10 6.53 -5.53
N LYS A 106 -33.68 5.88 -6.54
CA LYS A 106 -33.02 5.42 -7.78
C LYS A 106 -33.07 6.53 -8.83
N ASN A 107 -32.05 6.62 -9.69
CA ASN A 107 -32.16 7.29 -10.99
C ASN A 107 -31.48 6.46 -12.08
N ASP A 108 -32.20 6.25 -13.18
CA ASP A 108 -31.73 5.77 -14.49
C ASP A 108 -31.59 6.98 -15.42
N SER A 109 -30.49 7.09 -16.15
CA SER A 109 -30.48 7.60 -17.54
C SER A 109 -29.10 7.43 -18.17
N GLY A 110 -29.08 6.79 -19.35
CA GLY A 110 -27.89 6.58 -20.18
C GLY A 110 -27.58 7.81 -21.04
N GLN A 111 -26.29 8.12 -21.17
CA GLN A 111 -25.75 9.09 -22.13
C GLN A 111 -24.56 8.47 -22.87
N ASN A 112 -24.45 8.80 -24.17
CA ASN A 112 -23.37 8.38 -25.06
C ASN A 112 -22.08 9.18 -24.76
N VAL A 113 -20.98 8.46 -24.54
CA VAL A 113 -19.64 9.01 -24.31
C VAL A 113 -18.87 9.03 -25.64
N TYR A 114 -18.40 10.21 -26.07
CA TYR A 114 -17.49 10.36 -27.20
C TYR A 114 -16.04 10.31 -26.72
N TYR A 115 -15.31 9.28 -27.14
CA TYR A 115 -13.85 9.22 -26.99
C TYR A 115 -13.19 10.02 -28.11
N ALA A 116 -12.33 10.98 -27.76
CA ALA A 116 -11.45 11.63 -28.71
C ALA A 116 -10.40 10.61 -29.22
N SER A 117 -10.72 9.95 -30.33
CA SER A 117 -9.84 9.04 -31.05
C SER A 117 -8.81 9.81 -31.88
N SER A 118 -7.52 9.55 -31.67
CA SER A 118 -6.46 9.86 -32.63
C SER A 118 -6.28 8.69 -33.61
N VAL A 119 -6.14 9.04 -34.89
CA VAL A 119 -6.38 8.24 -36.10
C VAL A 119 -5.40 7.06 -36.34
N ASP A 120 -6.01 5.92 -36.69
CA ASP A 120 -5.63 4.75 -37.50
C ASP A 120 -4.31 3.98 -37.31
N ASN A 121 -4.43 2.78 -36.71
CA ASN A 121 -3.62 1.61 -37.05
C ASN A 121 -4.44 0.32 -36.81
N PRO A 122 -4.55 -0.62 -37.78
CA PRO A 122 -5.31 -1.85 -37.62
C PRO A 122 -4.44 -2.93 -36.96
N ALA A 123 -4.20 -2.77 -35.67
CA ALA A 123 -4.04 -3.89 -34.76
C ALA A 123 -5.13 -3.68 -33.72
N THR A 124 -5.99 -4.68 -33.50
CA THR A 124 -7.03 -4.66 -32.48
C THR A 124 -6.39 -4.52 -31.10
N SER A 125 -5.98 -3.31 -30.73
CA SER A 125 -5.66 -2.94 -29.36
C SER A 125 -7.01 -2.95 -28.65
N ALA A 126 -7.19 -3.91 -27.75
CA ALA A 126 -8.32 -3.89 -26.83
C ALA A 126 -8.40 -2.48 -26.24
N GLN A 127 -9.51 -1.77 -26.50
CA GLN A 127 -9.69 -0.46 -25.90
C GLN A 127 -9.68 -0.66 -24.39
N PRO A 128 -8.97 0.20 -23.63
CA PRO A 128 -8.91 0.08 -22.19
C PRO A 128 -10.34 0.09 -21.62
N ASN A 129 -10.59 -0.79 -20.64
CA ASN A 129 -11.85 -0.76 -19.89
C ASN A 129 -11.83 0.49 -19.02
N ILE A 130 -12.59 1.52 -19.39
CA ILE A 130 -12.69 2.77 -18.65
C ILE A 130 -13.96 2.76 -17.81
N ALA A 131 -13.83 3.02 -16.51
CA ALA A 131 -14.95 3.04 -15.56
C ALA A 131 -15.11 4.41 -14.87
N HIS A 132 -16.30 4.62 -14.32
CA HIS A 132 -16.62 5.81 -13.54
C HIS A 132 -15.82 5.83 -12.25
N PHE A 133 -15.21 6.97 -11.96
CA PHE A 133 -14.55 7.19 -10.69
C PHE A 133 -15.60 7.47 -9.58
N PRO A 134 -15.64 6.71 -8.49
CA PRO A 134 -16.52 7.03 -7.35
C PRO A 134 -15.97 8.25 -6.59
N CYS A 135 -16.65 9.39 -6.69
CA CYS A 135 -16.10 10.65 -6.20
C CYS A 135 -16.34 10.91 -4.72
N PRO A 136 -15.36 11.52 -4.04
CA PRO A 136 -15.62 12.21 -2.80
C PRO A 136 -16.33 13.57 -2.99
N LEU A 137 -16.26 14.17 -4.17
CA LEU A 137 -16.86 15.49 -4.42
C LEU A 137 -18.36 15.32 -4.69
N ARG A 138 -19.19 16.02 -3.92
CA ARG A 138 -20.67 15.95 -4.02
C ARG A 138 -21.21 17.10 -4.87
N ASP A 139 -20.54 17.36 -5.98
CA ASP A 139 -20.93 18.43 -6.91
C ASP A 139 -22.07 17.94 -7.85
N ASP A 140 -22.34 16.62 -7.89
CA ASP A 140 -23.42 15.99 -8.65
C ASP A 140 -24.44 15.24 -7.75
N PRO A 141 -25.74 15.24 -8.09
CA PRO A 141 -26.77 14.49 -7.38
C PRO A 141 -26.65 12.95 -7.50
N ASP A 142 -25.95 12.42 -8.50
CA ASP A 142 -25.62 11.00 -8.64
C ASP A 142 -24.26 10.70 -7.98
N PRO A 143 -24.25 10.22 -6.72
CA PRO A 143 -23.02 9.97 -6.00
C PRO A 143 -22.22 8.77 -6.52
N GLU A 144 -22.78 7.98 -7.44
CA GLU A 144 -22.09 6.83 -8.03
C GLU A 144 -21.11 7.26 -9.14
N LYS A 145 -21.20 8.51 -9.62
CA LYS A 145 -20.31 9.07 -10.65
C LYS A 145 -19.60 10.32 -10.14
N CYS A 146 -18.29 10.44 -10.40
CA CYS A 146 -17.60 11.70 -10.21
C CYS A 146 -17.84 12.63 -11.40
N ARG A 147 -18.80 13.54 -11.24
CA ARG A 147 -19.07 14.62 -12.19
C ARG A 147 -18.81 15.97 -11.54
N LEU A 148 -18.27 16.90 -12.32
CA LEU A 148 -17.88 18.24 -11.89
C LEU A 148 -18.47 19.25 -12.86
N GLU A 149 -19.21 20.24 -12.36
CA GLU A 149 -19.61 21.39 -13.16
C GLU A 149 -18.38 22.25 -13.47
N CYS A 150 -18.21 22.58 -14.74
CA CYS A 150 -17.11 23.38 -15.27
C CYS A 150 -17.40 24.87 -15.02
N GLU A 151 -16.53 25.55 -14.27
CA GLU A 151 -16.68 26.98 -13.95
C GLU A 151 -16.00 27.89 -14.99
N ASP A 152 -15.10 27.32 -15.79
CA ASP A 152 -14.30 27.92 -16.85
C ASP A 152 -14.55 27.22 -18.20
N ALA A 153 -14.09 27.88 -19.27
CA ALA A 153 -14.40 27.46 -20.64
C ALA A 153 -13.70 26.17 -21.07
N ASP A 154 -12.60 25.81 -20.42
CA ASP A 154 -11.82 24.59 -20.68
C ASP A 154 -12.03 23.51 -19.62
N CYS A 155 -12.82 23.79 -18.57
CA CYS A 155 -13.02 22.90 -17.45
C CYS A 155 -11.70 22.48 -16.76
N SER A 156 -10.72 23.38 -16.70
CA SER A 156 -9.36 23.10 -16.19
C SER A 156 -9.36 22.55 -14.75
N ARG A 157 -10.39 22.90 -13.96
CA ARG A 157 -10.61 22.38 -12.60
C ARG A 157 -10.70 20.86 -12.60
N ALA A 158 -11.38 20.24 -13.57
CA ALA A 158 -11.58 18.80 -13.61
C ALA A 158 -10.27 18.05 -13.87
N GLU A 159 -9.43 18.53 -14.79
CA GLU A 159 -8.11 17.97 -15.04
C GLU A 159 -7.20 18.07 -13.82
N ARG A 160 -7.18 19.25 -13.17
CA ARG A 160 -6.42 19.45 -11.93
C ARG A 160 -6.87 18.50 -10.84
N ILE A 161 -8.18 18.33 -10.64
CA ILE A 161 -8.73 17.38 -9.66
C ILE A 161 -8.37 15.95 -10.05
N CYS A 162 -8.48 15.57 -11.31
CA CYS A 162 -8.08 14.24 -11.78
C CYS A 162 -6.60 13.97 -11.46
N SER A 163 -5.70 14.91 -11.77
CA SER A 163 -4.27 14.78 -11.48
C SER A 163 -3.95 14.63 -9.98
N ASN A 164 -4.87 15.07 -9.12
CA ASN A 164 -4.75 14.97 -7.67
C ASN A 164 -5.13 13.59 -7.13
N TYR A 165 -5.88 12.78 -7.88
CA TYR A 165 -6.28 11.43 -7.50
C TYR A 165 -5.45 10.40 -8.25
N ILE A 166 -4.83 9.49 -7.51
CA ILE A 166 -3.91 8.50 -8.05
C ILE A 166 -4.55 7.50 -9.04
N GLU A 167 -5.86 7.34 -8.96
CA GLU A 167 -6.66 6.43 -9.79
C GLU A 167 -7.20 7.11 -11.04
N CYS A 168 -7.39 8.43 -11.01
CA CYS A 168 -7.97 9.13 -12.13
C CYS A 168 -6.96 9.18 -13.28
N SER A 169 -7.41 8.72 -14.45
CA SER A 169 -6.57 8.60 -15.65
C SER A 169 -7.14 9.40 -16.82
N HIS A 170 -8.44 9.70 -16.79
CA HIS A 170 -9.12 10.39 -17.87
C HIS A 170 -10.15 11.37 -17.30
N VAL A 171 -10.37 12.45 -18.05
CA VAL A 171 -11.50 13.37 -17.87
C VAL A 171 -12.30 13.36 -19.16
N VAL A 172 -13.60 13.16 -19.05
CA VAL A 172 -14.53 13.14 -20.17
C VAL A 172 -15.50 14.31 -20.03
N TYR A 173 -15.66 15.11 -21.07
CA TYR A 173 -16.49 16.31 -21.04
C TYR A 173 -17.81 16.10 -21.77
N ASP A 174 -18.88 16.69 -21.24
CA ASP A 174 -20.20 16.72 -21.88
C ASP A 174 -20.28 17.81 -22.97
N GLY A 175 -19.31 17.88 -23.89
CA GLY A 175 -19.23 18.93 -24.91
C GLY A 175 -18.31 18.59 -26.09
N GLU A 176 -18.35 19.42 -27.14
CA GLU A 176 -17.50 19.25 -28.32
C GLU A 176 -16.14 19.94 -28.15
N LYS A 177 -15.11 19.42 -28.82
CA LYS A 177 -13.76 20.02 -28.77
C LYS A 177 -13.79 21.44 -29.33
N GLY A 178 -13.41 22.42 -28.50
CA GLY A 178 -13.39 23.84 -28.86
C GLY A 178 -14.66 24.62 -28.49
N GLU A 179 -15.63 23.95 -27.85
CA GLU A 179 -16.78 24.59 -27.23
C GLU A 179 -16.40 25.23 -25.87
N ASP A 180 -17.13 26.28 -25.47
CA ASP A 180 -17.08 26.79 -24.09
C ASP A 180 -17.78 25.78 -23.16
N LEU A 181 -16.99 25.12 -22.31
CA LEU A 181 -17.47 24.09 -21.39
C LEU A 181 -18.12 24.65 -20.12
N LYS A 182 -18.19 25.98 -19.94
CA LYS A 182 -18.76 26.57 -18.72
C LYS A 182 -20.22 26.17 -18.50
N GLY A 183 -20.52 25.66 -17.31
CA GLY A 183 -21.84 25.12 -16.93
C GLY A 183 -22.12 23.71 -17.46
N LYS A 184 -21.19 23.11 -18.22
CA LYS A 184 -21.23 21.69 -18.58
C LYS A 184 -20.58 20.85 -17.50
N PHE A 185 -20.69 19.53 -17.63
CA PHE A 185 -20.08 18.59 -16.69
C PHE A 185 -18.85 17.92 -17.31
N ALA A 186 -17.86 17.68 -16.45
CA ALA A 186 -16.76 16.78 -16.69
C ALA A 186 -16.89 15.56 -15.77
N THR A 187 -16.73 14.37 -16.33
CA THR A 187 -16.72 13.10 -15.62
C THR A 187 -15.28 12.65 -15.41
N LEU A 188 -14.90 12.39 -14.16
CA LEU A 188 -13.60 11.77 -13.85
C LEU A 188 -13.70 10.25 -14.03
N MET A 189 -12.73 9.67 -14.74
CA MET A 189 -12.71 8.24 -15.04
C MET A 189 -11.35 7.62 -14.70
N HIS A 190 -11.37 6.32 -14.41
CA HIS A 190 -10.16 5.52 -14.20
C HIS A 190 -10.09 4.35 -15.19
N GLU A 191 -8.87 4.00 -15.57
CA GLU A 191 -8.57 2.83 -16.37
C GLU A 191 -8.61 1.62 -15.45
N VAL A 192 -9.59 0.73 -15.69
CA VAL A 192 -9.71 -0.53 -14.98
C VAL A 192 -8.74 -1.51 -15.60
N LYS A 193 -7.63 -1.72 -14.91
CA LYS A 193 -6.72 -2.82 -15.23
C LYS A 193 -7.10 -4.00 -14.35
N GLU A 194 -7.52 -5.09 -14.98
CA GLU A 194 -7.60 -6.39 -14.31
C GLU A 194 -6.17 -6.85 -13.98
N GLU A 195 -5.65 -6.36 -12.85
CA GLU A 195 -4.31 -6.68 -12.36
C GLU A 195 -4.32 -7.90 -11.43
N GLY A 196 -5.53 -8.35 -11.04
CA GLY A 196 -5.77 -9.29 -9.96
C GLY A 196 -5.25 -10.71 -10.18
N LEU A 197 -5.36 -11.28 -11.38
CA LEU A 197 -5.02 -12.69 -11.59
C LEU A 197 -3.51 -12.95 -11.55
N SER A 198 -2.70 -12.08 -12.17
CA SER A 198 -1.25 -12.22 -12.11
C SER A 198 -0.70 -12.06 -10.69
N GLY A 199 -1.36 -11.21 -9.87
CA GLY A 199 -0.99 -11.00 -8.47
C GLY A 199 -1.36 -12.19 -7.57
N SER A 200 -2.50 -12.85 -7.82
CA SER A 200 -2.90 -14.04 -7.05
C SER A 200 -2.11 -15.29 -7.46
N GLU A 201 -1.78 -15.46 -8.74
CA GLU A 201 -0.88 -16.52 -9.19
C GLU A 201 0.54 -16.34 -8.64
N ALA A 202 1.09 -15.11 -8.72
CA ALA A 202 2.39 -14.79 -8.12
C ALA A 202 2.37 -14.91 -6.60
N ALA A 203 1.23 -14.65 -5.97
CA ALA A 203 1.02 -14.98 -4.57
C ALA A 203 1.27 -16.47 -4.38
N HIS A 204 0.47 -17.34 -5.02
CA HIS A 204 0.56 -18.80 -4.87
C HIS A 204 1.99 -19.34 -5.04
N GLU A 205 2.72 -18.87 -6.04
CA GLU A 205 4.12 -19.25 -6.25
C GLU A 205 5.01 -18.88 -5.06
N LYS A 206 4.90 -17.63 -4.56
CA LYS A 206 5.71 -17.14 -3.44
C LYS A 206 5.35 -17.76 -2.09
N TRP A 207 4.10 -18.15 -1.90
CA TRP A 207 3.72 -18.86 -0.68
C TRP A 207 4.31 -20.28 -0.62
N GLY A 208 4.68 -20.86 -1.77
CA GLY A 208 5.29 -22.19 -1.85
C GLY A 208 4.45 -23.29 -1.18
N SER A 209 5.11 -24.37 -0.72
CA SER A 209 4.46 -25.44 0.05
C SER A 209 4.01 -25.02 1.46
N LYS A 210 4.28 -23.77 1.88
CA LYS A 210 3.98 -23.27 3.23
C LYS A 210 2.55 -22.72 3.36
N PHE A 211 1.79 -22.71 2.27
CA PHE A 211 0.41 -22.26 2.28
C PHE A 211 -0.47 -23.18 1.43
N THR A 212 -1.62 -23.55 1.96
CA THR A 212 -2.62 -24.32 1.22
C THR A 212 -3.80 -23.42 0.85
N LYS A 213 -4.36 -23.62 -0.35
CA LYS A 213 -5.64 -23.00 -0.77
C LYS A 213 -6.85 -23.59 -0.02
N ASP A 214 -6.61 -24.29 1.09
CA ASP A 214 -7.67 -24.88 1.89
C ASP A 214 -8.48 -23.77 2.56
N GLU A 215 -9.80 -23.97 2.58
CA GLU A 215 -10.70 -23.09 3.31
C GLU A 215 -10.64 -23.44 4.79
N LYS A 216 -9.70 -22.81 5.52
CA LYS A 216 -9.58 -22.95 6.97
C LYS A 216 -9.58 -21.59 7.67
N PRO A 217 -10.02 -21.55 8.94
CA PRO A 217 -10.01 -20.30 9.69
C PRO A 217 -8.58 -19.86 10.00
N ARG A 218 -8.33 -18.56 9.83
CA ARG A 218 -7.00 -17.94 10.02
C ARG A 218 -7.01 -16.74 10.95
N THR A 219 -5.84 -16.40 11.46
CA THR A 219 -5.60 -15.11 12.11
C THR A 219 -5.12 -14.08 11.09
N TYR A 220 -5.80 -12.95 10.99
CA TYR A 220 -5.45 -11.85 10.10
C TYR A 220 -4.79 -10.73 10.88
N VAL A 221 -3.62 -10.29 10.41
CA VAL A 221 -2.84 -9.21 10.98
C VAL A 221 -2.77 -8.10 9.94
N ILE A 222 -3.45 -6.99 10.20
CA ILE A 222 -3.63 -5.89 9.27
C ILE A 222 -2.74 -4.73 9.72
N ILE A 223 -1.83 -4.34 8.84
CA ILE A 223 -0.84 -3.30 9.04
C ILE A 223 -1.14 -2.14 8.09
N SER A 224 -1.01 -0.92 8.59
CA SER A 224 -1.03 0.30 7.77
C SER A 224 -0.32 1.42 8.51
N TYR A 225 0.05 2.50 7.84
CA TYR A 225 0.44 3.74 8.51
C TYR A 225 -0.76 4.62 8.90
N GLY A 226 -1.98 4.06 8.98
CA GLY A 226 -3.20 4.82 9.24
C GLY A 226 -3.73 5.54 7.99
N GLY A 227 -5.01 5.93 8.02
CA GLY A 227 -5.67 6.59 6.88
C GLY A 227 -5.79 5.75 5.59
N SER A 228 -5.37 4.49 5.60
CA SER A 228 -5.24 3.64 4.41
C SER A 228 -6.38 2.64 4.21
N GLY A 229 -7.51 2.83 4.89
CA GLY A 229 -8.64 1.88 4.81
C GLY A 229 -8.51 0.62 5.66
N SER A 230 -7.46 0.49 6.48
CA SER A 230 -7.25 -0.67 7.35
C SER A 230 -8.42 -0.95 8.30
N LYS A 231 -9.10 0.09 8.80
CA LYS A 231 -10.30 -0.07 9.64
C LYS A 231 -11.45 -0.72 8.87
N MET A 232 -11.66 -0.34 7.61
CA MET A 232 -12.66 -0.95 6.73
C MET A 232 -12.34 -2.43 6.52
N LEU A 233 -11.11 -2.74 6.11
CA LEU A 233 -10.68 -4.11 5.84
C LEU A 233 -10.78 -4.99 7.09
N SER A 234 -10.32 -4.46 8.24
CA SER A 234 -10.40 -5.17 9.52
C SER A 234 -11.82 -5.41 9.99
N GLY A 235 -12.74 -4.46 9.76
CA GLY A 235 -14.15 -4.60 10.08
C GLY A 235 -14.78 -5.72 9.26
N TRP A 236 -14.66 -5.64 7.93
CA TRP A 236 -15.21 -6.66 7.03
C TRP A 236 -14.69 -8.06 7.35
N ILE A 237 -13.37 -8.25 7.51
CA ILE A 237 -12.81 -9.56 7.89
C ILE A 237 -13.34 -10.02 9.26
N SER A 238 -13.52 -9.11 10.22
CA SER A 238 -14.03 -9.48 11.55
C SER A 238 -15.49 -9.95 11.53
N ASP A 239 -16.28 -9.45 10.58
CA ASP A 239 -17.70 -9.77 10.40
C ASP A 239 -17.90 -11.10 9.65
N LEU A 240 -16.84 -11.66 9.05
CA LEU A 240 -16.91 -12.97 8.39
C LEU A 240 -17.16 -14.12 9.39
N PRO A 241 -17.74 -15.26 8.93
CA PRO A 241 -17.97 -16.42 9.77
C PRO A 241 -16.70 -16.94 10.45
N LYS A 242 -16.84 -17.48 11.67
CA LYS A 242 -15.73 -18.08 12.42
C LYS A 242 -15.12 -19.31 11.77
N SER A 243 -15.81 -19.92 10.80
CA SER A 243 -15.24 -20.96 9.93
C SER A 243 -14.14 -20.41 8.99
N SER A 244 -14.09 -19.10 8.74
CA SER A 244 -13.06 -18.45 7.91
C SER A 244 -12.07 -17.60 8.71
N VAL A 245 -12.43 -17.20 9.94
CA VAL A 245 -11.65 -16.24 10.74
C VAL A 245 -11.55 -16.66 12.21
N VAL A 246 -10.32 -16.88 12.68
CA VAL A 246 -10.01 -17.08 14.11
C VAL A 246 -9.94 -15.73 14.83
N ASN A 247 -9.09 -14.83 14.34
CA ASN A 247 -8.81 -13.54 14.96
C ASN A 247 -8.48 -12.48 13.90
N VAL A 248 -8.74 -11.22 14.23
CA VAL A 248 -8.28 -10.05 13.46
C VAL A 248 -7.50 -9.14 14.40
N LYS A 249 -6.33 -8.70 13.95
CA LYS A 249 -5.43 -7.78 14.65
C LYS A 249 -5.15 -6.59 13.73
N HIS A 250 -5.11 -5.39 14.28
CA HIS A 250 -4.83 -4.16 13.53
C HIS A 250 -3.71 -3.37 14.22
N MET A 251 -2.72 -2.95 13.44
CA MET A 251 -1.49 -2.34 13.96
C MET A 251 -0.91 -1.27 13.01
N HIS A 252 -0.01 -0.47 13.58
CA HIS A 252 0.67 0.65 12.93
C HIS A 252 2.20 0.57 13.13
N ASP A 253 2.78 -0.64 13.11
CA ASP A 253 4.23 -0.81 13.27
C ASP A 253 4.95 -0.71 11.91
N PRO A 254 5.90 0.24 11.71
CA PRO A 254 6.71 0.28 10.50
C PRO A 254 7.74 -0.86 10.41
N ASN A 255 7.98 -1.60 11.50
CA ASN A 255 9.04 -2.60 11.57
C ASN A 255 8.44 -4.01 11.55
N PRO A 256 8.40 -4.70 10.40
CA PRO A 256 8.01 -6.10 10.39
C PRO A 256 8.99 -6.93 11.23
N PRO A 257 8.52 -7.86 12.09
CA PRO A 257 9.41 -8.77 12.78
C PRO A 257 10.07 -9.73 11.79
N ASP A 258 11.26 -10.23 12.14
CA ASP A 258 11.96 -11.22 11.31
C ASP A 258 11.22 -12.57 11.29
N VAL A 259 10.55 -12.89 12.39
CA VAL A 259 9.84 -14.15 12.63
C VAL A 259 8.47 -13.90 13.24
N LEU A 260 7.49 -14.76 12.92
CA LEU A 260 6.14 -14.65 13.45
C LEU A 260 6.09 -14.95 14.96
N ARG A 261 5.31 -14.16 15.68
CA ARG A 261 5.09 -14.29 17.12
C ARG A 261 3.62 -14.33 17.47
N GLU A 262 3.30 -15.08 18.52
CA GLU A 262 1.93 -15.22 19.00
C GLU A 262 1.44 -13.91 19.65
N PHE A 263 0.15 -13.62 19.49
CA PHE A 263 -0.51 -12.49 20.15
C PHE A 263 -1.25 -12.99 21.40
N ASN A 264 -0.50 -13.59 22.34
CA ASN A 264 -1.07 -14.31 23.49
C ASN A 264 -1.57 -13.44 24.63
N ARG A 265 -1.21 -12.14 24.67
CA ARG A 265 -1.82 -11.26 25.66
C ARG A 265 -3.29 -11.07 25.24
N PRO A 266 -4.28 -11.48 26.06
CA PRO A 266 -5.63 -11.01 25.84
C PRO A 266 -5.53 -9.48 25.79
N LEU A 267 -5.88 -8.91 24.64
CA LEU A 267 -6.01 -7.47 24.55
C LEU A 267 -6.97 -7.11 25.65
N ARG A 268 -6.52 -6.27 26.60
CA ARG A 268 -7.34 -5.78 27.73
C ARG A 268 -8.75 -5.60 27.21
N GLU A 269 -9.72 -6.29 27.81
CA GLU A 269 -11.11 -6.18 27.38
C GLU A 269 -11.42 -4.69 27.26
N ALA A 270 -11.57 -4.22 26.02
CA ALA A 270 -11.96 -2.84 25.80
C ALA A 270 -13.34 -2.72 26.45
N THR A 271 -13.54 -1.66 27.24
CA THR A 271 -14.80 -1.37 27.93
C THR A 271 -16.01 -1.29 26.98
N HIS A 272 -15.76 -1.24 25.67
CA HIS A 272 -16.74 -1.46 24.62
C HIS A 272 -16.62 -2.89 24.06
N GLN A 273 -17.19 -3.88 24.76
CA GLN A 273 -17.20 -5.30 24.38
C GLN A 273 -17.79 -5.62 22.99
N GLY A 274 -18.38 -4.64 22.29
CA GLY A 274 -18.86 -4.78 20.91
C GLY A 274 -17.96 -4.17 19.84
N ASP A 275 -16.91 -3.42 20.19
CA ASP A 275 -16.06 -2.74 19.21
C ASP A 275 -14.72 -3.46 19.02
N TYR A 276 -14.72 -4.51 18.21
CA TYR A 276 -13.50 -5.23 17.80
C TYR A 276 -12.48 -4.31 17.09
N ARG A 277 -12.89 -3.11 16.66
CA ARG A 277 -12.04 -2.07 16.05
C ARG A 277 -11.13 -1.41 17.10
N ASN A 278 -11.35 -1.66 18.39
CA ASN A 278 -10.53 -1.22 19.53
C ASN A 278 -9.55 -2.27 20.07
N ARG A 279 -9.34 -3.39 19.35
CA ARG A 279 -8.23 -4.32 19.59
C ARG A 279 -6.89 -3.75 19.10
N HIS A 280 -6.67 -2.48 19.40
CA HIS A 280 -5.43 -1.77 19.18
C HIS A 280 -4.37 -2.37 20.12
N ILE A 281 -3.23 -2.79 19.59
CA ILE A 281 -2.09 -3.14 20.43
C ILE A 281 -1.56 -1.80 20.98
N PRO A 282 -1.58 -1.57 22.31
CA PRO A 282 -1.11 -0.31 22.88
C PRO A 282 0.32 -0.02 22.43
N GLY A 283 0.53 1.16 21.84
CA GLY A 283 1.83 1.56 21.26
C GLY A 283 2.04 1.18 19.80
N GLY A 284 1.08 0.49 19.16
CA GLY A 284 1.12 0.19 17.72
C GLY A 284 2.16 -0.82 17.27
N MET A 285 3.02 -1.30 18.18
CA MET A 285 4.20 -2.12 17.89
C MET A 285 3.95 -3.61 18.10
N PHE A 286 4.75 -4.44 17.42
CA PHE A 286 4.78 -5.88 17.65
C PHE A 286 5.20 -6.23 19.08
N PRO A 287 4.50 -7.16 19.75
CA PRO A 287 5.01 -7.71 21.00
C PRO A 287 6.28 -8.50 20.73
N ARG A 288 7.42 -8.00 21.24
CA ARG A 288 8.73 -8.66 21.09
C ARG A 288 8.95 -9.78 22.10
N ASP A 289 8.13 -9.80 23.15
CA ASP A 289 8.23 -10.69 24.31
C ASP A 289 7.30 -11.92 24.24
N THR A 290 6.65 -12.17 23.10
CA THR A 290 5.76 -13.33 22.93
C THR A 290 6.44 -14.52 22.27
N SER A 291 5.84 -15.70 22.49
CA SER A 291 6.26 -16.98 21.91
C SER A 291 6.40 -16.91 20.39
N LEU A 292 7.42 -17.56 19.87
CA LEU A 292 7.60 -17.74 18.43
C LEU A 292 6.52 -18.68 17.88
N ILE A 293 5.94 -18.33 16.74
CA ILE A 293 5.10 -19.24 15.97
C ILE A 293 6.03 -20.15 15.17
N PRO A 294 5.92 -21.49 15.26
CA PRO A 294 6.69 -22.40 14.42
C PRO A 294 6.39 -22.17 12.94
N GLU A 295 7.40 -22.30 12.06
CA GLU A 295 7.22 -22.11 10.61
C GLU A 295 6.12 -22.98 9.99
N ALA A 296 5.96 -24.21 10.49
CA ALA A 296 4.90 -25.13 10.06
C ALA A 296 3.47 -24.56 10.28
N ASN A 297 3.33 -23.54 11.13
CA ASN A 297 2.06 -22.90 11.46
C ASN A 297 1.88 -21.53 10.77
N TYR A 298 2.80 -21.09 9.91
CA TYR A 298 2.70 -19.78 9.23
C TYR A 298 1.43 -19.66 8.37
N ASP A 299 0.98 -20.76 7.79
CA ASP A 299 -0.27 -20.86 7.04
C ASP A 299 -1.51 -20.40 7.84
N ASN A 300 -1.49 -20.56 9.17
CA ASN A 300 -2.60 -20.15 10.04
C ASN A 300 -2.70 -18.61 10.20
N TYR A 301 -1.79 -17.85 9.59
CA TYR A 301 -1.71 -16.40 9.68
C TYR A 301 -1.68 -15.73 8.30
N ARG A 302 -2.37 -14.59 8.17
CA ARG A 302 -2.28 -13.67 7.02
C ARG A 302 -1.79 -12.32 7.49
N TYR A 303 -0.60 -11.92 7.06
CA TYR A 303 -0.08 -10.59 7.28
C TYR A 303 -0.43 -9.71 6.08
N ILE A 304 -1.15 -8.63 6.32
CA ILE A 304 -1.71 -7.79 5.27
C ILE A 304 -1.23 -6.37 5.50
N TYR A 305 -0.44 -5.82 4.59
CA TYR A 305 -0.10 -4.40 4.58
C TYR A 305 -1.01 -3.69 3.58
N ILE A 306 -1.97 -2.91 4.08
CA ILE A 306 -2.82 -2.06 3.24
C ILE A 306 -2.30 -0.62 3.24
N PHE A 307 -2.09 -0.08 2.04
CA PHE A 307 -1.54 1.25 1.82
C PHE A 307 -2.42 2.06 0.85
N LYS A 308 -2.36 3.38 0.98
CA LYS A 308 -3.11 4.36 0.20
C LYS A 308 -2.16 5.46 -0.28
N ASP A 309 -2.67 6.54 -0.86
CA ASP A 309 -1.93 7.77 -1.07
C ASP A 309 -1.60 8.37 0.31
N PRO A 310 -0.32 8.59 0.65
CA PRO A 310 0.08 9.19 1.92
C PRO A 310 -0.52 10.58 2.16
N VAL A 311 -0.73 11.37 1.11
CA VAL A 311 -1.34 12.70 1.18
C VAL A 311 -2.75 12.58 1.73
N GLU A 312 -3.56 11.65 1.20
CA GLU A 312 -4.91 11.41 1.68
C GLU A 312 -4.93 10.82 3.10
N GLY A 313 -4.00 9.90 3.39
CA GLY A 313 -3.87 9.30 4.72
C GLY A 313 -3.56 10.35 5.79
N LEU A 314 -2.60 11.24 5.53
CA LEU A 314 -2.20 12.29 6.45
C LEU A 314 -3.26 13.38 6.59
N VAL A 315 -3.88 13.85 5.50
CA VAL A 315 -5.00 14.80 5.58
C VAL A 315 -6.12 14.25 6.49
N SER A 316 -6.31 12.93 6.54
CA SER A 316 -7.30 12.28 7.40
C SER A 316 -6.86 12.16 8.87
N ARG A 317 -5.55 12.02 9.13
CA ARG A 317 -5.01 11.57 10.43
C ARG A 317 -3.81 12.38 10.95
N TYR A 318 -3.57 13.59 10.44
CA TYR A 318 -2.42 14.39 10.87
C TYR A 318 -2.53 14.80 12.34
N GLY A 319 -1.49 14.49 13.10
CA GLY A 319 -1.38 14.88 14.51
C GLY A 319 -0.22 14.17 15.20
N HIS A 320 0.25 14.75 16.29
CA HIS A 320 1.41 14.24 17.05
C HIS A 320 1.19 12.80 17.53
N GLY A 321 0.04 12.50 18.13
CA GLY A 321 -0.28 11.14 18.58
C GLY A 321 -0.31 10.12 17.45
N HIS A 322 -0.81 10.49 16.26
CA HIS A 322 -0.77 9.59 15.11
C HIS A 322 0.66 9.35 14.63
N CYS A 323 1.46 10.41 14.54
CA CYS A 323 2.87 10.33 14.20
C CYS A 323 3.61 9.35 15.13
N LEU A 324 3.37 9.42 16.45
CA LEU A 324 3.98 8.50 17.42
C LEU A 324 3.52 7.06 17.18
N HIS A 325 2.24 6.86 16.92
CA HIS A 325 1.67 5.53 16.67
C HIS A 325 2.24 4.83 15.42
N VAL A 326 2.72 5.59 14.43
CA VAL A 326 3.35 5.03 13.23
C VAL A 326 4.87 4.97 13.33
N GLY A 327 5.45 5.27 14.50
CA GLY A 327 6.90 5.23 14.73
C GLY A 327 7.68 6.42 14.15
N GLY A 328 7.02 7.56 13.93
CA GLY A 328 7.63 8.78 13.41
C GLY A 328 8.53 9.52 14.40
N ASP A 329 9.32 10.47 13.88
CA ASP A 329 10.21 11.37 14.62
C ASP A 329 9.47 12.67 15.01
N CYS A 330 8.48 12.55 15.89
CA CYS A 330 7.45 13.58 16.10
C CYS A 330 7.88 14.73 17.02
N GLY A 331 9.03 14.62 17.68
CA GLY A 331 9.47 15.60 18.68
C GLY A 331 8.45 15.81 19.82
N ASN A 332 8.45 17.00 20.40
CA ASN A 332 7.53 17.37 21.47
C ASN A 332 6.17 17.80 20.90
N GLU A 333 5.08 17.40 21.56
CA GLU A 333 3.71 17.71 21.15
C GLU A 333 3.44 19.21 21.03
N GLY A 334 3.91 20.01 22.00
CA GLY A 334 3.74 21.47 21.99
C GLY A 334 4.48 22.20 20.86
N THR A 335 5.39 21.52 20.17
CA THR A 335 6.14 22.03 19.01
C THR A 335 5.82 21.28 17.73
N PHE A 336 4.80 20.41 17.74
CA PHE A 336 4.43 19.65 16.56
C PHE A 336 3.86 20.60 15.50
N PRO A 337 4.44 20.65 14.28
CA PRO A 337 4.07 21.66 13.29
C PRO A 337 2.63 21.45 12.83
N LYS A 338 1.99 22.52 12.34
CA LYS A 338 0.73 22.38 11.59
C LYS A 338 1.00 21.70 10.25
N LEU A 339 -0.02 21.09 9.63
CA LEU A 339 0.17 20.35 8.37
C LEU A 339 0.81 21.20 7.27
N ALA A 340 0.41 22.47 7.13
CA ALA A 340 0.98 23.38 6.14
C ALA A 340 2.48 23.66 6.38
N GLU A 341 2.89 23.82 7.64
CA GLU A 341 4.30 24.00 8.02
C GLU A 341 5.10 22.72 7.76
N TYR A 342 4.51 21.56 8.07
CA TYR A 342 5.09 20.25 7.77
C TYR A 342 5.31 20.05 6.26
N ALA A 343 4.27 20.30 5.46
CA ALA A 343 4.32 20.18 4.01
C ALA A 343 5.42 21.07 3.41
N LYS A 344 5.55 22.31 3.91
CA LYS A 344 6.62 23.23 3.49
C LYS A 344 8.01 22.79 3.94
N GLY A 345 8.12 22.09 5.07
CA GLY A 345 9.39 21.62 5.63
C GLY A 345 10.07 20.51 4.81
N GLY A 346 9.33 19.79 3.97
CA GLY A 346 9.90 18.85 3.01
C GLY A 346 10.52 17.57 3.61
N LYS A 347 10.32 17.30 4.90
CA LYS A 347 10.89 16.14 5.60
C LYS A 347 9.81 15.15 6.03
N ASP A 348 9.93 13.88 5.64
CA ASP A 348 9.05 12.80 6.09
C ASP A 348 9.37 12.34 7.52
N PHE A 349 8.94 13.09 8.53
CA PHE A 349 9.11 12.64 9.92
C PHE A 349 8.06 11.60 10.36
N PHE A 350 7.00 11.37 9.58
CA PHE A 350 6.11 10.22 9.80
C PHE A 350 6.73 8.89 9.36
N LYS A 351 7.85 8.94 8.62
CA LYS A 351 8.55 7.79 8.05
C LYS A 351 7.63 6.92 7.19
N ILE A 352 6.64 7.51 6.50
CA ILE A 352 5.72 6.74 5.66
C ILE A 352 6.46 6.09 4.50
N SER A 353 7.50 6.74 3.97
CA SER A 353 8.34 6.17 2.93
C SER A 353 9.02 4.89 3.42
N ASP A 354 9.67 4.93 4.58
CA ASP A 354 10.30 3.75 5.20
C ASP A 354 9.26 2.68 5.56
N PHE A 355 8.13 3.08 6.13
CA PHE A 355 7.00 2.19 6.43
C PHE A 355 6.60 1.40 5.19
N PHE A 356 6.40 2.09 4.07
CA PHE A 356 6.05 1.46 2.80
C PHE A 356 7.14 0.49 2.33
N GLU A 357 8.41 0.90 2.33
CA GLU A 357 9.50 0.03 1.90
C GLU A 357 9.62 -1.22 2.76
N HIS A 358 9.55 -1.10 4.09
CA HIS A 358 9.72 -2.22 5.01
C HIS A 358 8.68 -3.32 4.78
N TRP A 359 7.44 -2.93 4.49
CA TRP A 359 6.34 -3.87 4.28
C TRP A 359 6.15 -4.32 2.83
N THR A 360 6.75 -3.66 1.84
CA THR A 360 6.62 -4.00 0.41
C THR A 360 7.90 -4.53 -0.24
N THR A 361 9.01 -4.53 0.49
CA THR A 361 10.28 -5.12 0.08
C THR A 361 10.35 -6.58 0.52
N GLU A 362 10.78 -7.43 -0.40
CA GLU A 362 10.94 -8.86 -0.15
C GLU A 362 12.11 -9.13 0.79
N GLY A 363 11.85 -9.95 1.81
CA GLY A 363 12.86 -10.32 2.83
C GLY A 363 13.41 -9.15 3.65
N TYR A 364 12.72 -8.01 3.70
CA TYR A 364 13.15 -6.86 4.51
C TYR A 364 13.42 -7.28 5.96
N GLY A 365 14.53 -6.83 6.53
CA GLY A 365 14.92 -7.17 7.91
C GLY A 365 15.31 -8.64 8.14
N GLY A 366 15.31 -9.50 7.11
CA GLY A 366 15.45 -10.95 7.29
C GLY A 366 14.12 -11.66 7.57
N ARG A 367 12.98 -10.99 7.31
CA ARG A 367 11.63 -11.57 7.38
C ARG A 367 11.54 -12.91 6.63
N THR A 368 11.05 -13.94 7.30
CA THR A 368 10.93 -15.30 6.75
C THR A 368 9.51 -15.71 6.37
N TYR A 369 8.55 -14.78 6.45
CA TYR A 369 7.14 -15.01 6.13
C TYR A 369 6.64 -14.00 5.09
N PRO A 370 5.63 -14.41 4.29
CA PRO A 370 5.06 -13.55 3.26
C PRO A 370 4.13 -12.47 3.85
N VAL A 371 4.09 -11.32 3.18
CA VAL A 371 3.15 -10.23 3.43
C VAL A 371 2.32 -9.98 2.18
N ILE A 372 1.00 -9.84 2.36
CA ILE A 372 0.05 -9.43 1.32
C ILE A 372 0.00 -7.90 1.33
N ALA A 373 0.69 -7.28 0.38
CA ALA A 373 0.60 -5.84 0.16
C ALA A 373 -0.65 -5.55 -0.69
N VAL A 374 -1.58 -4.78 -0.14
CA VAL A 374 -2.88 -4.43 -0.73
C VAL A 374 -2.90 -2.95 -1.08
N ASN A 375 -3.05 -2.66 -2.37
CA ASN A 375 -3.18 -1.29 -2.88
C ASN A 375 -4.63 -0.83 -2.76
N TYR A 376 -4.94 0.04 -1.79
CA TYR A 376 -6.29 0.54 -1.52
C TYR A 376 -7.02 1.00 -2.78
N HIS A 377 -6.29 1.69 -3.66
CA HIS A 377 -6.78 2.34 -4.88
C HIS A 377 -7.20 1.39 -6.00
N LYS A 378 -6.95 0.10 -5.84
CA LYS A 378 -7.26 -0.90 -6.88
C LYS A 378 -8.11 -2.05 -6.33
N ILE A 379 -8.50 -1.99 -5.06
CA ILE A 379 -9.25 -3.07 -4.38
C ILE A 379 -10.58 -3.33 -5.08
N TRP A 380 -11.37 -2.28 -5.34
CA TRP A 380 -12.75 -2.45 -5.77
C TRP A 380 -12.90 -3.03 -7.17
N ASP A 381 -11.92 -2.77 -8.04
CA ASP A 381 -11.84 -3.36 -9.37
C ASP A 381 -11.29 -4.80 -9.34
N ASN A 382 -10.71 -5.21 -8.21
CA ASN A 382 -9.98 -6.48 -8.07
C ASN A 382 -10.42 -7.27 -6.83
N VAL A 383 -11.67 -7.10 -6.36
CA VAL A 383 -12.17 -7.76 -5.14
C VAL A 383 -11.98 -9.28 -5.18
N PRO A 384 -12.28 -10.01 -6.28
CA PRO A 384 -12.05 -11.46 -6.34
C PRO A 384 -10.59 -11.85 -6.05
N ALA A 385 -9.63 -11.12 -6.62
CA ALA A 385 -8.20 -11.37 -6.40
C ALA A 385 -7.77 -11.03 -4.96
N VAL A 386 -8.33 -9.98 -4.37
CA VAL A 386 -8.12 -9.65 -2.96
C VAL A 386 -8.61 -10.80 -2.07
N VAL A 387 -9.83 -11.29 -2.29
CA VAL A 387 -10.43 -12.40 -1.53
C VAL A 387 -9.58 -13.67 -1.65
N GLU A 388 -9.16 -14.01 -2.88
CA GLU A 388 -8.29 -15.16 -3.12
C GLU A 388 -6.95 -15.03 -2.39
N ALA A 389 -6.27 -13.88 -2.51
CA ALA A 389 -4.98 -13.66 -1.86
C ALA A 389 -5.04 -13.74 -0.33
N LEU A 390 -6.19 -13.39 0.26
CA LEU A 390 -6.44 -13.53 1.69
C LEU A 390 -6.67 -15.00 2.10
N GLY A 391 -6.81 -15.92 1.16
CA GLY A 391 -7.17 -17.33 1.42
C GLY A 391 -8.61 -17.47 1.91
N LEU A 392 -9.49 -16.58 1.43
CA LEU A 392 -10.92 -16.59 1.74
C LEU A 392 -11.71 -17.25 0.60
N PRO A 393 -12.82 -17.95 0.92
CA PRO A 393 -13.75 -18.44 -0.08
C PRO A 393 -14.29 -17.35 -1.01
N GLU A 394 -14.44 -17.64 -2.30
CA GLU A 394 -14.85 -16.68 -3.34
C GLU A 394 -16.20 -16.01 -3.02
N GLN A 395 -17.15 -16.72 -2.40
CA GLN A 395 -18.45 -16.18 -2.04
C GLN A 395 -18.38 -14.93 -1.15
N HIS A 396 -17.27 -14.74 -0.42
CA HIS A 396 -17.06 -13.56 0.41
C HIS A 396 -16.80 -12.28 -0.41
N ALA A 397 -16.48 -12.38 -1.70
CA ALA A 397 -16.34 -11.21 -2.57
C ALA A 397 -17.63 -10.39 -2.63
N SER A 398 -18.79 -11.05 -2.60
CA SER A 398 -20.10 -10.39 -2.65
C SER A 398 -20.43 -9.55 -1.39
N SER A 399 -19.78 -9.85 -0.26
CA SER A 399 -19.97 -9.11 1.00
C SER A 399 -18.91 -8.03 1.22
N PHE A 400 -17.97 -7.88 0.28
CA PHE A 400 -16.93 -6.87 0.37
C PHE A 400 -17.58 -5.47 0.44
N PRO A 401 -17.14 -4.59 1.35
CA PRO A 401 -17.79 -3.31 1.55
C PRO A 401 -17.69 -2.45 0.29
N LYS A 402 -18.81 -1.83 -0.07
CA LYS A 402 -18.84 -0.80 -1.10
C LYS A 402 -17.82 0.29 -0.77
N ARG A 403 -17.19 0.83 -1.80
CA ARG A 403 -16.29 1.97 -1.63
C ARG A 403 -17.06 3.12 -1.04
N THR A 404 -16.70 3.49 0.18
CA THR A 404 -17.18 4.69 0.84
C THR A 404 -15.97 5.55 1.08
N GLU A 405 -15.68 6.45 0.15
CA GLU A 405 -14.78 7.53 0.47
C GLU A 405 -15.45 8.31 1.60
N THR A 406 -14.89 8.21 2.81
CA THR A 406 -15.31 9.07 3.91
C THR A 406 -14.75 10.43 3.60
N VAL A 407 -15.46 11.13 2.73
CA VAL A 407 -15.25 12.54 2.47
C VAL A 407 -15.54 13.24 3.79
N ARG A 408 -14.49 13.49 4.57
CA ARG A 408 -14.58 14.38 5.73
C ARG A 408 -14.73 15.84 5.28
N ASN A 409 -15.29 16.12 4.10
CA ASN A 409 -15.40 17.50 3.62
C ASN A 409 -16.67 18.20 4.10
N ASN A 410 -17.72 17.51 4.58
CA ASN A 410 -19.00 18.20 4.80
C ASN A 410 -19.54 18.02 6.24
N LYS A 411 -19.43 19.12 7.01
CA LYS A 411 -20.18 19.53 8.22
C LYS A 411 -20.09 18.70 9.53
N THR A 412 -19.96 17.38 9.53
CA THR A 412 -19.93 16.59 10.79
C THR A 412 -18.53 16.18 11.25
N GLY A 413 -17.60 15.94 10.32
CA GLY A 413 -16.18 15.77 10.64
C GLY A 413 -15.41 17.09 10.79
N ALA A 414 -15.94 18.17 10.21
CA ALA A 414 -15.30 19.49 10.14
C ALA A 414 -15.44 20.34 11.43
N LYS A 415 -16.24 19.90 12.42
CA LYS A 415 -16.30 20.59 13.72
C LYS A 415 -15.07 20.31 14.59
N GLU A 416 -14.36 19.21 14.34
CA GLU A 416 -13.19 18.79 15.13
C GLU A 416 -11.97 18.38 14.25
N GLY A 417 -12.18 18.04 12.98
CA GLY A 417 -11.12 17.85 11.99
C GLY A 417 -10.97 19.12 11.13
N HIS A 418 -9.83 19.78 11.26
CA HIS A 418 -9.47 21.06 10.65
C HIS A 418 -10.09 21.31 9.26
N MET A 419 -11.00 22.28 9.19
CA MET A 419 -11.43 22.88 7.93
C MET A 419 -10.19 23.31 7.13
N ASN A 420 -10.07 22.78 5.91
CA ASN A 420 -9.20 23.23 4.83
C ASN A 420 -7.69 23.09 5.08
N HIS A 421 -7.15 21.89 4.91
CA HIS A 421 -5.78 21.77 4.41
C HIS A 421 -5.76 22.34 2.98
N SER A 422 -5.00 23.42 2.76
CA SER A 422 -4.90 24.09 1.46
C SER A 422 -4.35 23.14 0.39
N GLU A 423 -4.68 23.40 -0.87
CA GLU A 423 -4.03 22.70 -2.00
C GLU A 423 -2.51 22.85 -1.92
N GLU A 424 -2.00 24.02 -1.51
CA GLU A 424 -0.57 24.24 -1.25
C GLU A 424 0.03 23.24 -0.24
N ALA A 425 -0.69 22.93 0.84
CA ALA A 425 -0.25 21.91 1.80
C ALA A 425 -0.25 20.50 1.17
N ARG A 426 -1.26 20.19 0.35
CA ARG A 426 -1.31 18.91 -0.38
C ARG A 426 -0.17 18.78 -1.37
N ASP A 427 0.16 19.85 -2.09
CA ASP A 427 1.28 19.90 -3.03
C ASP A 427 2.62 19.68 -2.32
N GLY A 428 2.85 20.36 -1.19
CA GLY A 428 4.04 20.11 -0.37
C GLY A 428 4.13 18.67 0.13
N LEU A 429 3.01 18.03 0.50
CA LEU A 429 2.99 16.61 0.84
C LEU A 429 3.29 15.72 -0.38
N ARG A 430 2.75 16.04 -1.56
CA ARG A 430 3.07 15.32 -2.80
C ARG A 430 4.56 15.39 -3.10
N ASP A 431 5.19 16.52 -2.85
CA ASP A 431 6.64 16.67 -3.04
C ASP A 431 7.44 15.80 -2.06
N ILE A 432 7.05 15.75 -0.79
CA ILE A 432 7.65 14.86 0.22
C ILE A 432 7.51 13.39 -0.22
N TYR A 433 6.32 13.00 -0.69
CA TYR A 433 5.96 11.61 -0.95
C TYR A 433 6.04 11.18 -2.41
N LYS A 434 6.57 12.00 -3.32
CA LYS A 434 6.59 11.69 -4.77
C LYS A 434 7.21 10.34 -5.10
N GLY A 435 8.24 9.95 -4.35
CA GLY A 435 8.92 8.66 -4.52
C GLY A 435 8.00 7.48 -4.19
N VAL A 436 7.33 7.51 -3.04
CA VAL A 436 6.40 6.45 -2.63
C VAL A 436 5.11 6.48 -3.46
N LEU A 437 4.61 7.65 -3.83
CA LEU A 437 3.45 7.79 -4.73
C LEU A 437 3.68 7.11 -6.07
N SER A 438 4.86 7.30 -6.68
CA SER A 438 5.22 6.60 -7.91
C SER A 438 5.22 5.09 -7.75
N LYS A 439 5.68 4.58 -6.60
CA LYS A 439 5.68 3.15 -6.29
C LYS A 439 4.27 2.60 -6.07
N ILE A 440 3.40 3.34 -5.37
CA ILE A 440 1.99 2.98 -5.15
C ILE A 440 1.24 2.91 -6.48
N ARG A 441 1.42 3.90 -7.38
CA ARG A 441 0.81 3.90 -8.73
C ARG A 441 1.19 2.64 -9.51
N ALA A 442 2.46 2.28 -9.49
CA ALA A 442 3.00 1.14 -10.22
C ALA A 442 2.66 -0.21 -9.58
N MET A 443 2.29 -0.25 -8.29
CA MET A 443 2.02 -1.50 -7.60
C MET A 443 0.66 -2.07 -8.03
N PRO A 444 0.57 -3.39 -8.30
CA PRO A 444 -0.71 -4.02 -8.62
C PRO A 444 -1.69 -3.92 -7.44
N ALA A 445 -2.96 -4.29 -7.67
CA ALA A 445 -3.95 -4.39 -6.60
C ALA A 445 -3.47 -5.23 -5.41
N ILE A 446 -2.80 -6.34 -5.71
CA ILE A 446 -2.20 -7.26 -4.75
C ILE A 446 -0.77 -7.58 -5.15
N LYS A 447 0.15 -7.54 -4.17
CA LYS A 447 1.52 -8.03 -4.31
C LYS A 447 1.89 -8.84 -3.08
N VAL A 448 2.46 -10.02 -3.28
CA VAL A 448 3.04 -10.81 -2.16
C VAL A 448 4.55 -10.65 -2.14
N VAL A 449 5.09 -10.38 -0.94
CA VAL A 449 6.49 -10.01 -0.71
C VAL A 449 7.06 -10.68 0.52
#